data_AF-A0A8X7RDS0-F1
#
_entry.id   AF-A0A8X7RDS0-F1
#
_cell.length_a   1.000
_cell.length_b   1.000
_cell.length_c   1.000
_cell.angle_alpha   90.00
_cell.angle_beta   90.00
_cell.angle_gamma   90.00
#
_symmetry.space_group_name_H-M   'P 1'
#
loop_
_entity.id
_entity.type
_entity.pdbx_description
1 polymer ?
#
loop_
_entity_poly.entity_id
_entity_poly.type
_entity_poly.pdbx_seq_one_letter_code
_entity_poly.pdbx_strand_id
1 'polypeptide(L)' 'MEFTFEAVTLNEYNLNSRAPVNVCVLRSWRIHWGEGGFRYITNLESSSQVLFDQDMTEIQNFRSKIPMPAN' A
#
# COMPACT_ATOMS: atom_id res chain seq x y z
N MET A 1 12.79 -18.52 -3.65
CA MET A 1 13.13 -17.14 -4.07
C MET A 1 12.47 -16.22 -3.05
N GLU A 2 13.23 -15.71 -2.09
CA GLU A 2 12.71 -14.69 -1.16
C GLU A 2 12.74 -13.35 -1.90
N PHE A 3 11.57 -12.81 -2.21
CA PHE A 3 11.46 -11.43 -2.64
C PHE A 3 11.62 -10.56 -1.39
N THR A 4 12.79 -9.96 -1.22
CA THR A 4 13.04 -8.97 -0.17
C THR A 4 12.43 -7.65 -0.61
N PHE A 5 11.15 -7.46 -0.29
CA PHE A 5 10.50 -6.16 -0.40
C PHE A 5 10.95 -5.29 0.77
N GLU A 6 11.68 -4.22 0.50
CA GLU A 6 12.15 -3.32 1.54
C GLU A 6 10.96 -2.53 2.09
N ALA A 7 10.60 -2.81 3.34
CA ALA A 7 9.56 -2.08 4.03
C ALA A 7 10.12 -0.70 4.41
N VAL A 8 9.62 0.35 3.77
CA VAL A 8 9.98 1.75 4.07
C VAL A 8 8.90 2.34 4.95
N THR A 9 9.27 3.18 5.92
CA THR A 9 8.24 3.86 6.73
C THR A 9 7.46 4.86 5.87
N LEU A 10 6.16 5.03 6.15
CA LEU A 10 5.31 5.96 5.39
C LEU A 10 5.89 7.39 5.38
N ASN A 11 6.52 7.82 6.48
CA ASN A 11 7.13 9.13 6.59
C ASN A 11 8.35 9.28 5.67
N GLU A 12 9.26 8.30 5.67
CA GLU A 12 10.43 8.31 4.77
C GLU A 12 10.01 8.26 3.31
N TYR A 13 9.00 7.46 2.98
CA TYR A 13 8.49 7.37 1.61
C TYR A 13 7.84 8.69 1.17
N ASN A 14 7.03 9.32 2.02
CA ASN A 14 6.38 10.60 1.71
C ASN A 14 7.38 11.75 1.53
N LEU A 15 8.46 11.79 2.32
CA LEU A 15 9.49 12.82 2.17
C LEU A 15 10.23 12.73 0.83
N ASN A 16 10.32 11.51 0.26
CA ASN A 16 11.04 11.24 -0.98
C ASN A 16 10.15 11.18 -2.23
N SER A 17 8.83 10.99 -2.06
CA SER A 17 7.90 10.90 -3.19
C SER A 17 7.41 12.29 -3.61
N ARG A 18 7.48 12.57 -4.92
CA ARG A 18 6.82 13.72 -5.56
C ARG A 18 5.45 13.36 -6.15
N ALA A 19 4.99 12.12 -5.98
CA ALA A 19 3.77 11.66 -6.59
C ALA A 19 2.55 12.25 -5.86
N PRO A 20 1.53 12.73 -6.58
CA PRO A 20 0.29 13.23 -5.96
C PRO A 20 -0.53 12.11 -5.32
N VAL A 21 -0.31 10.85 -5.73
CA VAL A 21 -0.96 9.65 -5.19
C VAL A 21 0.08 8.54 -5.05
N ASN A 22 0.11 7.92 -3.87
CA ASN A 22 1.00 6.80 -3.56
C ASN A 22 0.18 5.51 -3.44
N VAL A 23 0.57 4.48 -4.21
CA VAL A 23 -0.03 3.14 -4.13
C VAL A 23 0.90 2.25 -3.32
N CYS A 24 0.35 1.48 -2.39
CA CYS A 24 1.11 0.59 -1.52
C CYS A 24 0.36 -0.73 -1.25
N VAL A 25 1.09 -1.73 -0.76
CA VAL A 25 0.54 -2.98 -0.25
C VAL A 25 0.65 -2.99 1.27
N LEU A 26 -0.47 -3.30 1.92
CA LEU A 26 -0.56 -3.46 3.37
C LEU A 26 -0.46 -4.95 3.72
N ARG A 27 0.68 -5.36 4.31
CA ARG A 27 0.93 -6.76 4.70
C ARG A 27 0.67 -6.97 6.19
N SER A 28 -0.05 -8.05 6.52
CA SER A 28 -0.34 -8.45 7.91
C SER A 28 -1.12 -7.40 8.71
N TRP A 29 -2.27 -6.96 8.18
CA TRP A 29 -3.17 -6.01 8.83
C TRP A 29 -4.48 -6.68 9.25
N ARG A 30 -5.08 -6.18 10.34
CA ARG A 30 -6.41 -6.62 10.78
C ARG A 30 -7.46 -5.68 10.22
N ILE A 31 -8.43 -6.23 9.50
CA ILE A 31 -9.61 -5.49 9.05
C ILE A 31 -10.67 -5.55 10.15
N HIS A 32 -11.22 -4.40 10.51
CA HIS A 32 -12.37 -4.27 11.39
C HIS A 32 -13.61 -3.97 10.55
N TRP A 33 -14.56 -4.89 10.62
CA TRP A 33 -15.86 -4.78 9.96
C TRP A 33 -16.87 -4.16 10.91
N GLY A 34 -17.74 -3.31 10.38
CA GLY A 34 -18.91 -2.79 11.07
C GLY A 34 -20.18 -3.23 10.38
N GLU A 35 -21.32 -2.82 10.94
CA GLU A 35 -22.60 -2.97 10.27
C GLU A 35 -22.57 -2.15 8.97
N GLY A 36 -22.83 -2.81 7.82
CA GLY A 36 -22.76 -2.17 6.50
C GLY A 36 -21.39 -2.18 5.82
N GLY A 37 -20.34 -2.76 6.42
CA GLY A 37 -19.09 -3.08 5.69
C GLY A 37 -17.80 -2.62 6.36
N PHE A 38 -16.84 -2.21 5.53
CA PHE A 38 -15.49 -1.83 5.98
C PHE A 38 -15.56 -0.62 6.92
N ARG A 39 -14.89 -0.71 8.07
CA ARG A 39 -14.81 0.40 9.02
C ARG A 39 -13.42 0.99 9.10
N TYR A 40 -12.43 0.17 9.46
CA TYR A 40 -11.02 0.57 9.53
C TYR A 40 -10.10 -0.65 9.56
N ILE A 41 -8.79 -0.41 9.49
CA ILE A 41 -7.74 -1.41 9.68
C ILE A 41 -6.83 -1.02 10.83
N THR A 42 -6.29 -2.00 11.54
CA THR A 42 -5.26 -1.79 12.56
C THR A 42 -4.05 -2.65 12.24
N ASN A 43 -2.89 -2.17 12.67
CA ASN A 43 -1.69 -2.98 12.60
C ASN A 43 -1.78 -4.16 13.58
N LEU A 44 -1.06 -5.23 13.26
CA LEU A 44 -0.67 -6.29 14.16
C LEU A 44 0.72 -5.90 14.66
N GLU A 45 0.85 -5.68 15.97
CA GLU A 45 2.06 -5.18 16.62
C GLU A 45 3.33 -5.84 16.06
N SER A 46 4.31 -5.02 15.65
CA SER A 46 5.60 -5.39 15.02
C SER A 46 5.56 -6.18 13.70
N SER A 47 4.40 -6.69 13.27
CA SER A 47 4.28 -7.59 12.11
C SER A 47 3.70 -6.92 10.86
N SER A 48 3.01 -5.79 11.03
CA SER A 48 2.46 -5.05 9.88
C SER A 48 3.53 -4.30 9.13
N GLN A 49 3.48 -4.41 7.81
CA GLN A 49 4.38 -3.71 6.90
C GLN A 49 3.58 -2.93 5.87
N VAL A 50 4.17 -1.82 5.41
CA VAL A 50 3.69 -1.07 4.25
C VAL A 50 4.78 -1.18 3.18
N LEU A 51 4.41 -1.67 2.01
CA LEU A 51 5.33 -1.92 0.90
C LEU A 51 4.99 -0.96 -0.25
N PHE A 52 5.98 -0.23 -0.74
CA PHE A 52 5.81 0.84 -1.74
C PHE A 52 6.48 0.55 -3.10
N ASP A 53 6.90 -0.69 -3.32
CA ASP A 53 7.71 -1.08 -4.48
C ASP A 53 6.91 -0.99 -5.80
N GLN A 54 7.48 -0.25 -6.77
CA GLN A 54 6.84 -0.03 -8.06
C GLN A 54 6.84 -1.27 -8.94
N ASP A 55 7.73 -2.24 -8.72
CA ASP A 55 7.83 -3.44 -9.55
C ASP A 55 6.92 -4.58 -9.05
N MET A 56 6.19 -4.37 -7.95
CA MET A 56 5.18 -5.32 -7.50
C MET A 56 4.05 -5.44 -8.52
N THR A 57 3.78 -6.68 -8.95
CA THR A 57 2.77 -6.99 -9.95
C THR A 57 1.38 -6.50 -9.51
N GLU A 58 1.06 -6.57 -8.23
CA GLU A 58 -0.19 -6.07 -7.65
C GLU A 58 -0.33 -4.56 -7.80
N ILE A 59 0.74 -3.80 -7.56
CA ILE A 59 0.76 -2.34 -7.68
C ILE A 59 0.61 -1.95 -9.15
N GLN A 60 1.30 -2.63 -10.06
CA GLN A 60 1.18 -2.40 -11.50
C GLN A 60 -0.21 -2.76 -12.04
N ASN A 61 -0.77 -3.89 -11.59
CA ASN A 61 -2.14 -4.31 -11.93
C ASN A 61 -3.21 -3.36 -11.39
N PHE A 62 -2.97 -2.73 -10.24
CA PHE A 62 -3.88 -1.71 -9.74
C PHE A 62 -3.77 -0.42 -10.54
N ARG A 63 -2.54 0.04 -10.80
CA ARG A 63 -2.27 1.25 -11.59
C ARG A 63 -2.85 1.17 -13.01
N SER A 64 -2.79 0.01 -13.66
CA SER A 64 -3.35 -0.17 -15.01
C SER A 64 -4.88 -0.06 -15.07
N LYS A 65 -5.56 -0.19 -13.92
CA LYS A 65 -7.02 -0.01 -13.80
C LYS A 65 -7.43 1.40 -13.41
N ILE A 66 -6.48 2.24 -13.00
CA ILE A 66 -6.74 3.65 -12.72
C ILE A 66 -6.82 4.36 -14.08
N PRO A 67 -7.96 4.96 -14.45
CA PRO A 67 -8.04 5.74 -15.68
C PRO A 67 -6.98 6.84 -15.63
N MET A 68 -6.13 6.94 -16.65
CA MET A 68 -5.27 8.11 -16.77
C MET A 68 -6.15 9.35 -16.86
N PRO A 69 -5.87 10.43 -16.10
CA PRO A 69 -6.58 11.67 -16.29
C PRO A 69 -6.40 12.10 -17.75
N ALA A 70 -7.51 12.42 -18.42
CA ALA A 70 -7.47 12.99 -19.75
C ALA A 70 -6.74 14.33 -19.67
N ASN A 71 -5.68 14.49 -20.48
CA ASN A 71 -4.94 15.75 -20.62
C ASN A 71 -5.83 16.86 -21.16
#